data_AF-A0A1R3KPQ7-F1
#
_entry.id   AF-A0A1R3KPQ7-F1
#
_cell.length_a   1.000
_cell.length_b   1.000
_cell.length_c   1.000
_cell.angle_alpha   90.00
_cell.angle_beta   90.00
_cell.angle_gamma   90.00
#
_symmetry.space_group_name_H-M   'P 1'
#
loop_
_entity.id
_entity.type
_entity.pdbx_description
1 polymer ?
#
loop_
_entity_poly.entity_id
_entity_poly.type
_entity_poly.pdbx_seq_one_letter_code
_entity_poly.pdbx_strand_id
1 'polypeptide(L)'
;MMQRVETDIANIVDNFTQLVNVARVNDPPVRNSQEAFMMEMRAARMVQAADSLLKLVSELKQTAIFSGFASLNDHVEQRTVEFNQQAEKTDRMLARIGEEAAASLKELEAHYYSSAQRTGEST
;
A
#
# COMPACT_ATOMS: atom_id res chain seq x y z
N MET A 1 2.42 -11.50 -18.09
CA MET A 1 3.67 -11.38 -17.32
C MET A 1 4.39 -12.71 -17.17
N MET A 2 3.72 -13.78 -16.71
CA MET A 2 4.35 -15.10 -16.56
C MET A 2 4.97 -15.65 -17.86
N GLN A 3 4.23 -15.55 -18.98
CA GLN A 3 4.77 -15.92 -20.30
C GLN A 3 6.02 -15.13 -20.70
N ARG A 4 6.14 -13.85 -20.30
CA ARG A 4 7.32 -13.01 -20.56
C ARG A 4 8.52 -13.47 -19.73
N VAL A 5 8.30 -13.81 -18.44
CA VAL A 5 9.32 -14.41 -17.57
C VAL A 5 9.84 -15.72 -18.17
N GLU A 6 8.94 -16.62 -18.51
CA GLU A 6 9.28 -17.94 -19.06
C GLU A 6 10.06 -17.79 -20.37
N THR A 7 9.64 -16.87 -21.25
CA THR A 7 10.33 -16.58 -22.51
C THR A 7 11.73 -16.03 -22.28
N ASP A 8 11.89 -15.05 -21.38
CA ASP A 8 13.20 -14.44 -21.12
C ASP A 8 14.16 -15.42 -20.42
N ILE A 9 13.67 -16.26 -19.51
CA ILE A 9 14.48 -17.33 -18.88
C ILE A 9 14.89 -18.37 -19.92
N ALA A 10 13.96 -18.86 -20.74
CA ALA A 10 14.26 -19.81 -21.80
C ALA A 10 15.31 -19.24 -22.77
N ASN A 11 15.17 -17.98 -23.18
CA ASN A 11 16.16 -17.29 -24.01
C ASN A 11 17.56 -17.27 -23.36
N ILE A 12 17.67 -17.00 -22.06
CA ILE A 12 18.98 -17.02 -21.39
C ILE A 12 19.58 -18.42 -21.41
N VAL A 13 18.80 -19.43 -21.02
CA VAL A 13 19.24 -20.83 -20.92
C VAL A 13 19.64 -21.40 -22.28
N ASP A 14 18.84 -21.16 -23.32
CA ASP A 14 19.09 -21.67 -24.67
C ASP A 14 20.34 -21.03 -25.28
N ASN A 15 20.47 -19.70 -25.19
CA ASN A 15 21.65 -19.01 -25.71
C ASN A 15 22.94 -19.40 -24.95
N PHE A 16 22.85 -19.60 -23.62
CA PHE A 16 23.98 -20.08 -22.82
C PHE A 16 24.38 -21.51 -23.19
N THR A 17 23.42 -22.42 -23.31
CA THR A 17 23.64 -23.81 -23.75
C THR A 17 24.35 -23.85 -25.10
N GLN A 18 23.91 -23.01 -26.05
CA GLN A 18 24.55 -22.90 -27.36
C GLN A 18 25.97 -22.33 -27.29
N LEU A 19 26.22 -21.33 -26.42
CA LEU A 19 27.56 -20.78 -26.21
C LEU A 19 28.53 -21.83 -25.66
N VAL A 20 28.11 -22.61 -24.65
CA VAL A 20 28.92 -23.70 -24.07
C VAL A 20 29.22 -24.78 -25.11
N ASN A 21 28.22 -25.15 -25.91
CA ASN A 21 28.41 -26.15 -26.97
C ASN A 21 29.44 -25.72 -28.02
N VAL A 22 29.43 -24.44 -28.41
CA VAL A 22 30.43 -23.88 -29.35
C VAL A 22 31.80 -23.63 -28.69
N ALA A 23 31.83 -23.38 -27.38
CA ALA A 23 33.06 -23.27 -26.60
C ALA A 23 33.80 -24.60 -26.41
N ARG A 24 33.11 -25.74 -26.56
CA ARG A 24 33.71 -27.06 -26.42
C ARG A 24 34.66 -27.34 -27.59
N VAL A 25 35.96 -27.39 -27.29
CA VAL A 25 37.03 -27.64 -28.27
C VAL A 25 36.94 -29.09 -28.76
N ASN A 26 36.50 -29.28 -30.01
CA ASN A 26 36.59 -30.53 -30.76
C ASN A 26 37.02 -30.17 -32.21
N ASP A 27 38.34 -30.06 -32.44
CA ASP A 27 39.07 -30.22 -33.71
C ASP A 27 38.61 -29.48 -35.00
N PRO A 28 38.58 -28.14 -35.02
CA PRO A 28 39.57 -27.49 -35.90
C PRO A 28 40.30 -26.30 -35.24
N PRO A 29 41.54 -26.02 -35.65
CA PRO A 29 42.43 -25.07 -34.97
C PRO A 29 42.04 -23.58 -35.12
N VAL A 30 41.00 -23.26 -35.91
CA VAL A 30 40.61 -21.88 -36.22
C VAL A 30 39.09 -21.76 -36.24
N ARG A 31 38.55 -20.91 -35.37
CA ARG A 31 37.15 -20.46 -35.45
C ARG A 31 36.99 -19.52 -36.63
N ASN A 32 36.00 -19.77 -37.48
CA ASN A 32 35.70 -18.84 -38.57
C ASN A 32 34.98 -17.59 -38.02
N SER A 33 35.02 -16.49 -38.78
CA SER A 33 34.42 -15.20 -38.38
C SER A 33 32.91 -15.28 -38.13
N GLN A 34 32.21 -16.19 -38.81
CA GLN A 34 30.78 -16.40 -38.65
C GLN A 34 30.43 -17.00 -37.28
N GLU A 35 31.20 -17.97 -36.80
CA GLU A 35 31.03 -18.56 -35.47
C GLU A 35 31.27 -17.55 -34.36
N ALA A 36 32.33 -16.73 -34.50
CA ALA A 36 32.63 -15.67 -33.55
C ALA A 36 31.48 -14.65 -33.45
N PHE A 37 30.94 -14.21 -34.59
CA PHE A 37 29.79 -13.31 -34.64
C PHE A 37 28.53 -13.92 -34.02
N MET A 38 28.25 -15.20 -34.30
CA MET A 38 27.10 -15.90 -33.71
C MET A 38 27.21 -16.04 -32.19
N MET A 39 28.42 -16.22 -31.65
CA MET A 39 28.64 -16.22 -30.21
C MET A 39 28.37 -14.84 -29.59
N GLU A 40 28.85 -13.77 -30.21
CA GLU A 40 28.60 -12.41 -29.76
C GLU A 40 27.09 -12.09 -29.76
N MET A 41 26.38 -12.47 -30.83
CA MET A 41 24.94 -12.26 -30.92
C MET A 41 24.15 -13.03 -29.83
N ARG A 42 24.58 -14.25 -29.49
CA ARG A 42 23.98 -15.04 -28.40
C ARG A 42 24.20 -14.38 -27.04
N ALA A 43 25.42 -13.91 -26.77
CA ALA A 43 25.73 -13.19 -25.54
C ALA A 43 24.88 -11.90 -25.43
N ALA A 44 24.76 -11.13 -26.52
CA ALA A 44 23.92 -9.94 -26.57
C ALA A 44 22.44 -10.26 -26.29
N ARG A 45 21.91 -11.35 -26.85
CA ARG A 45 20.53 -11.81 -26.59
C ARG A 45 20.31 -12.20 -25.14
N MET A 46 21.29 -12.83 -24.48
CA MET A 46 21.21 -13.14 -23.04
C MET A 46 21.13 -11.86 -22.21
N VAL A 47 21.97 -10.86 -22.52
CA VAL A 47 21.96 -9.56 -21.83
C VAL A 47 20.62 -8.86 -22.02
N GLN A 48 20.06 -8.90 -23.23
CA GLN A 48 18.74 -8.32 -23.52
C GLN A 48 17.62 -9.00 -22.71
N ALA A 49 17.63 -10.33 -22.63
CA ALA A 49 16.64 -11.08 -21.84
C ALA A 49 16.79 -10.77 -20.34
N ALA A 50 18.01 -10.66 -19.83
CA ALA A 50 18.26 -10.27 -18.44
C ALA A 50 17.77 -8.85 -18.13
N ASP A 51 17.98 -7.88 -19.03
CA ASP A 51 17.46 -6.52 -18.91
C ASP A 51 15.91 -6.50 -18.92
N SER A 52 15.28 -7.30 -19.78
CA SER A 52 13.82 -7.45 -19.81
C SER A 52 13.28 -7.99 -18.47
N LEU A 53 13.95 -8.96 -17.85
CA LEU A 53 13.60 -9.46 -16.52
C LEU A 53 13.74 -8.39 -15.43
N LEU A 54 14.82 -7.60 -15.46
CA LEU A 54 15.00 -6.49 -14.50
C LEU A 54 13.89 -5.44 -14.62
N LYS A 55 13.49 -5.10 -15.84
CA LYS A 55 12.35 -4.20 -16.10
C LYS A 55 11.06 -4.75 -15.53
N LEU A 56 10.78 -6.04 -15.76
CA LEU A 56 9.59 -6.69 -15.21
C LEU A 56 9.60 -6.69 -13.67
N VAL A 57 10.73 -6.98 -13.03
CA VAL A 57 10.87 -6.89 -11.56
C VAL A 57 10.62 -5.46 -11.08
N SER A 58 11.06 -4.45 -11.82
CA SER A 58 10.77 -3.05 -11.52
C SER A 58 9.27 -2.73 -11.61
N GLU A 59 8.59 -3.18 -12.67
CA GLU A 59 7.14 -3.03 -12.85
C GLU A 59 6.35 -3.68 -11.70
N LEU A 60 6.76 -4.87 -11.26
CA LEU A 60 6.14 -5.58 -10.14
C LEU A 60 6.32 -4.83 -8.82
N LYS A 61 7.53 -4.34 -8.52
CA LYS A 61 7.78 -3.52 -7.33
C LYS A 61 6.93 -2.26 -7.34
N GLN A 62 6.84 -1.58 -8.48
CA GLN A 62 6.02 -0.37 -8.64
C GLN A 62 4.54 -0.67 -8.37
N THR A 63 4.01 -1.76 -8.93
CA THR A 63 2.62 -2.19 -8.71
C THR A 63 2.36 -2.47 -7.23
N ALA A 64 3.26 -3.19 -6.56
CA ALA A 64 3.13 -3.50 -5.13
C ALA A 64 3.12 -2.23 -4.26
N ILE A 65 4.03 -1.27 -4.53
CA ILE A 65 4.10 0.01 -3.81
C ILE A 65 2.80 0.80 -3.95
N PHE A 66 2.28 0.96 -5.18
CA PHE A 66 1.04 1.71 -5.39
C PHE A 66 -0.18 1.02 -4.76
N SER A 67 -0.23 -0.32 -4.79
CA SER A 67 -1.29 -1.07 -4.11
C SER A 67 -1.27 -0.86 -2.59
N GLY A 68 -0.07 -0.78 -1.98
CA GLY A 68 0.11 -0.49 -0.57
C GLY A 68 -0.41 0.90 -0.20
N PHE A 69 -0.15 1.92 -1.03
CA PHE A 69 -0.66 3.27 -0.81
C PHE A 69 -2.17 3.37 -0.96
N ALA A 70 -2.75 2.73 -1.98
CA ALA A 70 -4.21 2.70 -2.14
C ALA A 70 -4.90 2.07 -0.92
N SER A 71 -4.41 0.89 -0.49
CA SER A 71 -4.93 0.22 0.71
C SER A 71 -4.76 1.06 1.97
N LEU A 72 -3.63 1.76 2.14
CA LEU A 72 -3.41 2.62 3.29
C LEU A 72 -4.36 3.83 3.27
N ASN A 73 -4.55 4.44 2.10
CA ASN A 73 -5.45 5.56 1.91
C ASN A 73 -6.89 5.18 2.28
N ASP A 74 -7.36 4.01 1.81
CA ASP A 74 -8.69 3.50 2.15
C ASP A 74 -8.87 3.30 3.67
N HIS A 75 -7.84 2.79 4.36
CA HIS A 75 -7.87 2.65 5.82
C HIS A 75 -7.87 4.00 6.55
N VAL A 76 -7.14 5.00 6.05
CA VAL A 76 -7.14 6.35 6.62
C VAL A 76 -8.50 7.01 6.45
N GLU A 77 -9.11 6.88 5.28
CA GLU A 77 -10.46 7.40 5.01
C GLU A 77 -11.50 6.75 5.93
N GLN A 78 -11.48 5.42 6.04
CA GLN A 78 -12.37 4.69 6.94
C GLN A 78 -12.23 5.17 8.40
N ARG A 79 -11.01 5.25 8.92
CA ARG A 79 -10.78 5.74 10.28
C ARG A 79 -11.21 7.19 10.48
N THR A 80 -11.05 8.03 9.46
CA THR A 80 -11.48 9.43 9.51
C THR A 80 -13.00 9.49 9.67
N VAL A 81 -13.74 8.70 8.90
CA VAL A 81 -15.20 8.58 9.02
C VAL A 81 -15.60 8.06 10.41
N GLU A 82 -14.94 7.01 10.90
CA GLU A 82 -15.21 6.45 12.24
C GLU A 82 -14.98 7.48 13.35
N PHE A 83 -13.88 8.23 13.32
CA PHE A 83 -13.60 9.26 14.30
C PHE A 83 -14.59 10.42 14.24
N ASN A 84 -14.99 10.85 13.04
CA ASN A 84 -16.00 11.88 12.88
C ASN A 84 -17.34 11.44 13.47
N GLN A 85 -17.76 10.19 13.24
CA GLN A 85 -18.97 9.64 13.86
C GLN A 85 -18.86 9.56 15.39
N GLN A 86 -17.69 9.20 15.91
CA GLN A 86 -17.46 9.13 17.35
C GLN A 86 -17.47 10.53 17.99
N ALA A 87 -16.87 11.52 17.34
CA ALA A 87 -16.90 12.92 17.76
C ALA A 87 -18.35 13.42 17.81
N GLU A 88 -19.14 13.21 16.76
CA GLU A 88 -20.54 13.64 16.71
C GLU A 88 -21.39 12.96 17.80
N LYS A 89 -21.20 11.66 18.04
CA LYS A 89 -21.87 10.95 19.14
C LYS A 89 -21.51 11.54 20.51
N THR A 90 -20.24 11.89 20.69
CA THR A 90 -19.73 12.47 21.94
C THR A 90 -20.31 13.87 22.15
N ASP A 91 -20.33 14.71 21.12
CA ASP A 91 -20.93 16.05 21.18
C ASP A 91 -22.42 16.01 21.52
N ARG A 92 -23.17 15.09 20.90
CA ARG A 92 -24.59 14.88 21.24
C ARG A 92 -24.78 14.44 22.69
N MET A 93 -23.91 13.57 23.20
CA MET A 93 -23.96 13.13 24.59
C MET A 93 -23.65 14.30 25.54
N LEU A 94 -22.62 15.10 25.25
CA LEU A 94 -22.27 16.27 26.04
C LEU A 94 -23.38 17.32 26.06
N ALA A 95 -24.00 17.60 24.90
CA ALA A 95 -25.13 18.52 24.80
C ALA A 95 -26.28 18.08 25.71
N ARG A 96 -26.64 16.79 25.66
CA ARG A 96 -27.68 16.22 26.51
C ARG A 96 -27.35 16.33 28.00
N ILE A 97 -26.13 15.99 28.40
CA ILE A 97 -25.69 16.12 29.80
C ILE A 97 -25.76 17.59 30.24
N GLY A 98 -25.38 18.52 29.36
CA GLY A 98 -25.50 19.96 29.60
C GLY A 98 -26.95 20.42 29.82
N GLU A 99 -27.89 19.94 29.02
CA GLU A 99 -29.32 20.21 29.17
C GLU A 99 -29.87 19.64 30.49
N GLU A 100 -29.54 18.39 30.83
CA GLU A 100 -29.95 17.74 32.07
C GLU A 100 -29.40 18.50 33.29
N ALA A 101 -28.12 18.89 33.28
CA ALA A 101 -27.50 19.66 34.35
C ALA A 101 -28.13 21.06 34.51
N ALA A 102 -28.41 21.75 33.40
CA ALA A 102 -29.07 23.05 33.42
C ALA A 102 -30.50 22.95 33.99
N ALA A 103 -31.25 21.90 33.64
CA ALA A 103 -32.57 21.63 34.19
C ALA A 103 -32.53 21.40 35.71
N SER A 104 -31.61 20.54 36.18
CA SER A 104 -31.44 20.29 37.62
C SER A 104 -31.03 21.53 38.41
N LEU A 105 -30.15 22.39 37.85
CA LEU A 105 -29.78 23.65 38.48
C LEU A 105 -30.96 24.62 38.60
N LYS A 106 -31.78 24.72 37.55
CA LYS A 106 -32.98 25.58 37.55
C LYS A 106 -34.01 25.10 38.57
N GLU A 107 -34.19 23.79 38.71
CA GLU A 107 -35.05 23.19 39.73
C GLU A 107 -34.53 23.51 41.14
N LEU A 108 -33.22 23.34 41.37
CA LEU A 108 -32.59 23.66 42.65
C LEU A 108 -32.71 25.14 43.02
N GLU A 109 -32.51 26.04 42.05
CA GLU A 109 -32.68 27.49 42.22
C GLU A 109 -34.12 27.84 42.62
N ALA A 110 -35.11 27.26 41.93
CA ALA A 110 -36.52 27.46 42.26
C ALA A 110 -36.85 26.99 43.68
N HIS A 111 -36.34 25.82 44.09
CA HIS A 111 -36.50 25.32 45.46
C HIS A 111 -35.89 26.25 46.49
N TYR A 112 -34.67 26.76 46.25
CA TYR A 112 -33.98 27.68 47.15
C TYR A 112 -34.81 28.95 47.38
N TYR A 113 -35.24 29.64 46.31
CA TYR A 113 -36.04 30.87 46.46
C TYR A 113 -37.41 30.62 47.08
N SER A 114 -38.08 29.51 46.75
CA SER A 114 -39.37 29.14 47.36
C SER A 114 -39.28 28.86 48.87
N SER A 115 -38.10 28.43 49.34
CA SER A 115 -37.85 28.15 50.75
C SER A 115 -37.57 29.45 51.53
N ALA A 116 -36.78 30.35 50.95
CA ALA A 116 -36.44 31.65 51.52
C ALA A 116 -37.67 32.56 51.68
N GLN A 117 -38.59 32.56 50.71
CA GLN A 117 -39.85 33.30 50.80
C GLN A 117 -40.75 32.78 51.92
N ARG A 118 -40.87 31.45 52.07
CA ARG A 118 -41.66 30.84 53.16
C ARG A 118 -41.12 31.16 54.56
N THR A 119 -39.80 31.24 54.72
CA THR A 119 -39.19 31.64 55.99
C THR A 119 -39.36 33.13 56.30
N GLY A 120 -39.47 33.99 55.27
CA GLY A 120 -39.69 35.43 55.44
C GLY A 120 -41.15 35.82 55.73
N GLU A 121 -42.12 35.01 55.32
CA GLU A 121 -43.55 35.20 55.62
C GLU A 121 -43.96 34.63 56.99
N SER A 122 -43.10 33.86 57.66
CA SER A 122 -43.36 33.22 58.96
C SER A 122 -42.86 34.03 60.17
N THR A 123 -42.44 35.28 59.97
CA THR A 123 -42.02 36.25 61.02
C THR A 123 -42.84 37.52 60.92
#